data_AF-A0A257QJT0-F1
#
_entry.id   AF-A0A257QJT0-F1
#
_cell.length_a   1.000
_cell.length_b   1.000
_cell.length_c   1.000
_cell.angle_alpha   90.00
_cell.angle_beta   90.00
_cell.angle_gamma   90.00
#
_symmetry.space_group_name_H-M   'P 1'
#
loop_
_entity.id
_entity.type
_entity.pdbx_description
1 polymer ?
#
loop_
_entity_poly.entity_id
_entity_poly.type
_entity_poly.pdbx_seq_one_letter_code
_entity_poly.pdbx_strand_id
1 'polypeptide(L)'
;MTEFSSALSIKLRTGQLQPVHRAEALAMLTQLAAESFLHLPVSGPQFRTAARFSDQYTLGLRAGDALHLAICADHGATLCTLDHRLGEAGAALGVKTMLL
;
A
#
# COMPACT_ATOMS: atom_id res chain seq x y z
N MET A 1 1.39 -7.72 2.54
CA MET A 1 0.65 -8.84 3.20
C MET A 1 -0.34 -8.37 4.26
N THR A 2 0.08 -7.61 5.28
CA THR A 2 -0.79 -7.20 6.40
C THR A 2 -2.07 -6.46 5.97
N GLU A 3 -1.95 -5.47 5.09
CA GLU A 3 -3.11 -4.68 4.61
C GLU A 3 -4.12 -5.54 3.85
N PHE A 4 -3.63 -6.43 2.98
CA PHE A 4 -4.48 -7.36 2.24
C PHE A 4 -5.24 -8.31 3.17
N SER A 5 -4.55 -8.94 4.13
CA SER A 5 -5.18 -9.80 5.13
C SER A 5 -6.21 -9.06 6.00
N SER A 6 -5.94 -7.81 6.35
CA SER A 6 -6.88 -6.95 7.07
C SER A 6 -8.14 -6.66 6.24
N ALA A 7 -7.97 -6.28 4.97
CA ALA A 7 -9.08 -6.02 4.05
C ALA A 7 -9.97 -7.26 3.86
N LEU A 8 -9.38 -8.44 3.65
CA LEU A 8 -10.13 -9.70 3.57
C LEU A 8 -10.88 -10.01 4.88
N SER A 9 -10.27 -9.73 6.03
CA SER A 9 -10.90 -9.98 7.34
C SER A 9 -12.10 -9.06 7.58
N ILE A 10 -12.03 -7.80 7.15
CA ILE A 10 -13.17 -6.88 7.15
C ILE A 10 -14.27 -7.37 6.22
N LYS A 11 -13.92 -7.78 4.99
CA LYS A 11 -14.89 -8.31 4.02
C LYS A 11 -15.59 -9.57 4.52
N LEU A 12 -14.87 -10.46 5.22
CA LEU A 12 -15.45 -11.64 5.84
C LEU A 12 -16.44 -11.27 6.96
N ARG A 13 -16.03 -10.39 7.89
CA ARG A 13 -16.90 -9.99 9.03
C ARG A 13 -18.14 -9.21 8.59
N THR A 14 -18.05 -8.50 7.47
CA THR A 14 -19.17 -7.74 6.88
C THR A 14 -20.02 -8.56 5.91
N GLY A 15 -19.76 -9.87 5.75
CA GLY A 15 -20.52 -10.76 4.88
C GLY A 15 -20.29 -10.55 3.38
N GLN A 16 -19.31 -9.73 2.99
CA GLN A 16 -18.96 -9.48 1.59
C GLN A 16 -18.12 -10.60 0.96
N LEU A 17 -17.61 -11.53 1.77
CA LEU A 17 -16.71 -12.59 1.34
C LEU A 17 -16.98 -13.85 2.15
N GLN A 18 -16.97 -15.01 1.49
CA GLN A 18 -17.08 -16.31 2.16
C GLN A 18 -15.71 -16.78 2.66
N PRO A 19 -15.65 -17.61 3.74
CA PRO A 19 -14.39 -18.11 4.28
C PRO A 19 -13.49 -18.79 3.23
N VAL A 20 -14.08 -19.55 2.30
CA VAL A 20 -13.35 -20.24 1.22
C VAL A 20 -12.66 -19.24 0.28
N HIS A 21 -13.38 -18.20 -0.17
CA HIS A 21 -12.81 -17.16 -1.03
C HIS A 21 -11.70 -16.37 -0.33
N ARG A 22 -11.78 -16.18 1.00
CA ARG A 22 -10.67 -15.58 1.78
C ARG A 22 -9.41 -16.44 1.70
N ALA A 23 -9.55 -17.76 1.89
CA ALA A 23 -8.41 -18.67 1.86
C ALA A 23 -7.77 -18.71 0.46
N GLU A 24 -8.59 -18.81 -0.59
CA GLU A 24 -8.13 -18.80 -1.98
C GLU A 24 -7.41 -17.50 -2.33
N ALA A 25 -8.01 -16.34 -2.03
CA ALA A 25 -7.40 -15.04 -2.33
C ALA A 25 -6.05 -14.84 -1.61
N LEU A 26 -5.96 -15.27 -0.35
CA LEU A 26 -4.72 -15.17 0.40
C LEU A 26 -3.63 -16.12 -0.13
N ALA A 27 -4.01 -17.34 -0.53
CA ALA A 27 -3.09 -18.31 -1.12
C ALA A 27 -2.52 -17.79 -2.45
N MET A 28 -3.39 -17.28 -3.34
CA MET A 28 -2.99 -16.71 -4.62
C MET A 28 -2.02 -15.52 -4.44
N LEU A 29 -2.31 -14.58 -3.54
CA LEU A 29 -1.41 -13.44 -3.32
C LEU A 29 -0.07 -13.89 -2.72
N THR A 30 -0.10 -14.85 -1.78
CA THR A 30 1.13 -15.34 -1.14
C THR A 30 2.05 -16.01 -2.16
N GLN A 31 1.49 -16.83 -3.05
CA GLN A 31 2.24 -17.47 -4.13
C GLN A 31 2.80 -16.43 -5.10
N LEU A 32 1.95 -15.51 -5.59
CA LEU A 32 2.39 -14.44 -6.50
C LEU A 32 3.51 -13.59 -5.89
N ALA A 33 3.39 -13.24 -4.61
CA ALA A 33 4.40 -12.46 -3.91
C ALA A 33 5.73 -13.21 -3.76
N ALA A 34 5.68 -14.52 -3.49
CA ALA A 34 6.88 -15.35 -3.37
C ALA A 34 7.58 -15.57 -4.72
N GLU A 35 6.82 -15.68 -5.81
CA GLU A 35 7.34 -16.06 -7.12
C GLU A 35 7.69 -14.85 -8.01
N SER A 36 7.03 -13.70 -7.83
CA SER A 36 7.08 -12.59 -8.79
C SER A 36 7.51 -11.24 -8.21
N PHE A 37 7.50 -11.05 -6.88
CA PHE A 37 7.76 -9.74 -6.29
C PHE A 37 9.09 -9.68 -5.53
N LEU A 38 9.76 -8.53 -5.66
CA LEU A 38 10.84 -8.15 -4.75
C LEU A 38 10.23 -7.55 -3.47
N HIS A 39 10.56 -8.13 -2.32
CA HIS A 39 10.16 -7.58 -1.02
C HIS A 39 11.20 -6.57 -0.52
N LEU A 40 10.79 -5.31 -0.40
CA LEU A 40 11.62 -4.25 0.15
C LEU A 40 11.47 -4.17 1.67
N PRO A 41 12.57 -4.20 2.45
CA PRO A 41 12.49 -3.96 3.88
C PRO A 41 12.16 -2.49 4.14
N VAL A 42 11.34 -2.24 5.17
CA VAL A 42 11.04 -0.88 5.60
C VAL A 42 12.12 -0.39 6.56
N SER A 43 12.70 0.77 6.28
CA SER A 43 13.78 1.35 7.06
C SER A 43 13.31 2.49 7.97
N GLY A 44 14.04 2.74 9.05
CA GLY A 44 13.78 3.88 9.95
C GLY A 44 13.74 5.24 9.23
N PRO A 45 14.64 5.54 8.27
CA PRO A 45 14.53 6.73 7.43
C PRO A 45 13.20 6.85 6.68
N GLN A 46 12.68 5.77 6.11
CA GLN A 46 11.40 5.80 5.38
C GLN A 46 10.23 6.13 6.31
N PHE A 47 10.22 5.64 7.55
CA PHE A 47 9.22 6.05 8.56
C PHE A 47 9.28 7.55 8.87
N ARG A 48 10.48 8.14 8.96
CA ARG A 48 10.62 9.60 9.16
C ARG A 48 10.15 10.40 7.95
N THR A 49 10.42 9.92 6.74
CA THR A 49 9.90 10.53 5.50
C THR A 49 8.38 10.42 5.45
N ALA A 50 7.81 9.27 5.81
CA ALA A 50 6.36 9.07 5.87
C ALA A 50 5.69 10.02 6.89
N ALA A 51 6.32 10.26 8.04
CA ALA A 51 5.84 11.26 9.00
C ALA A 51 5.78 12.65 8.36
N ARG A 52 6.87 13.09 7.69
CA ARG A 52 6.91 14.38 6.97
C ARG A 52 5.88 14.49 5.84
N PHE A 53 5.56 13.38 5.18
CA PHE A 53 4.49 13.34 4.18
C PHE A 53 3.11 13.46 4.84
N SER A 54 2.92 12.80 5.98
CA SER A 54 1.66 12.84 6.75
C SER A 54 1.40 14.21 7.38
N ASP A 55 2.46 14.94 7.75
CA ASP A 55 2.38 16.30 8.30
C ASP A 55 1.84 17.33 7.29
N GLN A 56 1.87 17.01 5.98
CA GLN A 56 1.26 17.81 4.93
C GLN A 56 -0.25 17.54 4.87
N TYR A 57 -0.98 18.06 5.86
CA TYR A 57 -2.40 17.78 6.11
C TYR A 57 -3.30 17.95 4.87
N THR A 58 -2.95 18.86 3.95
CA THR A 58 -3.69 19.11 2.71
C THR A 58 -3.71 17.92 1.76
N LEU A 59 -2.74 17.01 1.87
CA LEU A 59 -2.68 15.77 1.09
C LEU A 59 -3.56 14.66 1.66
N GLY A 60 -4.00 14.77 2.92
CA GLY A 60 -4.92 13.81 3.55
C GLY A 60 -4.38 12.38 3.65
N LEU A 61 -3.05 12.21 3.67
CA LEU A 61 -2.42 10.89 3.71
C LEU A 61 -2.60 10.22 5.08
N ARG A 62 -3.00 8.94 5.06
CA ARG A 62 -2.93 8.08 6.25
C ARG A 62 -1.50 7.55 6.41
N ALA A 63 -1.17 7.10 7.61
CA ALA A 63 0.18 6.62 7.92
C ALA A 63 0.69 5.52 6.95
N GLY A 64 -0.18 4.57 6.56
CA GLY A 64 0.18 3.52 5.60
C GLY A 64 0.45 4.07 4.20
N ASP A 65 -0.43 4.94 3.71
CA ASP A 65 -0.30 5.62 2.41
C ASP A 65 1.00 6.42 2.31
N ALA A 66 1.29 7.20 3.36
CA ALA A 66 2.53 7.97 3.46
C ALA A 66 3.77 7.07 3.50
N LEU A 67 3.68 5.89 4.13
CA LEU A 67 4.77 4.94 4.19
C LEU A 67 5.05 4.30 2.83
N HIS A 68 4.02 3.90 2.09
CA HIS A 68 4.18 3.40 0.73
C HIS A 68 4.84 4.44 -0.17
N LEU A 69 4.39 5.69 -0.10
CA LEU A 69 4.99 6.80 -0.85
C LEU A 69 6.45 7.04 -0.46
N ALA A 70 6.78 6.99 0.83
CA ALA A 70 8.15 7.16 1.30
C ALA A 70 9.08 6.04 0.79
N ILE A 71 8.61 4.79 0.76
CA ILE A 71 9.37 3.65 0.22
C ILE A 71 9.59 3.82 -1.28
N CYS A 72 8.55 4.21 -2.03
CA CYS A 72 8.67 4.45 -3.47
C CYS A 72 9.63 5.60 -3.78
N ALA A 73 9.57 6.69 -3.01
CA ALA A 73 10.47 7.83 -3.15
C ALA A 73 11.93 7.42 -2.93
N ASP A 74 12.19 6.65 -1.87
CA ASP A 74 13.54 6.19 -1.49
C ASP A 74 14.16 5.26 -2.56
N HIS A 75 13.35 4.41 -3.19
CA HIS A 75 13.81 3.47 -4.23
C HIS A 75 13.66 4.00 -5.66
N GLY A 76 13.14 5.22 -5.85
CA GLY A 76 12.80 5.75 -7.19
C GLY A 76 11.75 4.94 -7.94
N ALA A 77 10.94 4.16 -7.22
CA ALA A 77 9.92 3.27 -7.76
C ALA A 77 8.63 4.02 -8.12
N THR A 78 7.76 3.38 -8.90
CA THR A 78 6.42 3.89 -9.21
C THR A 78 5.40 3.27 -8.28
N LEU A 79 4.61 4.08 -7.60
CA LEU A 79 3.46 3.61 -6.83
C LEU A 79 2.31 3.29 -7.79
N CYS A 80 1.98 2.01 -7.94
CA CYS A 80 0.79 1.56 -8.66
C CYS A 80 -0.37 1.43 -7.68
N THR A 81 -1.50 2.10 -7.93
CA THR A 81 -2.64 2.12 -6.99
C THR A 81 -3.97 2.20 -7.74
N LEU A 82 -5.03 1.69 -7.13
CA LEU A 82 -6.43 1.91 -7.55
C LEU A 82 -7.07 3.12 -6.82
N ASP A 83 -6.37 3.67 -5.83
CA ASP A 83 -6.83 4.84 -5.08
C ASP A 83 -6.35 6.12 -5.78
N HIS A 84 -7.29 6.81 -6.43
CA HIS A 84 -7.04 8.06 -7.14
C HIS A 84 -6.41 9.14 -6.25
N ARG A 85 -6.91 9.26 -5.01
CA ARG A 85 -6.45 10.30 -4.07
C ARG A 85 -5.02 10.04 -3.64
N LEU A 86 -4.67 8.76 -3.42
CA LEU A 86 -3.30 8.37 -3.14
C LEU A 86 -2.38 8.65 -4.34
N GLY A 87 -2.83 8.36 -5.56
CA GLY A 87 -2.09 8.65 -6.79
C GLY A 87 -1.79 10.15 -6.96
N GLU A 88 -2.78 11.00 -6.72
CA GLU A 88 -2.64 12.46 -6.76
C GLU A 88 -1.72 12.99 -5.65
N ALA A 89 -1.90 12.52 -4.42
CA ALA A 89 -1.05 12.91 -3.29
C ALA A 89 0.41 12.51 -3.52
N GLY A 90 0.65 11.33 -4.10
CA GLY A 90 1.99 10.88 -4.46
C GLY A 90 2.63 11.76 -5.53
N ALA A 91 1.89 12.10 -6.58
CA ALA A 91 2.36 12.99 -7.64
C ALA A 91 2.70 14.39 -7.08
N ALA A 92 1.88 14.93 -6.17
CA ALA A 92 2.14 16.20 -5.49
C ALA A 92 3.43 16.18 -4.63
N LEU A 93 3.82 15.00 -4.14
CA LEU A 93 5.07 14.78 -3.40
C LEU A 93 6.28 14.47 -4.29
N GLY A 94 6.11 14.49 -5.62
CA GLY A 94 7.16 14.16 -6.58
C GLY A 94 7.46 12.66 -6.69
N VAL A 95 6.58 11.81 -6.15
CA VAL A 95 6.68 10.34 -6.29
C VAL A 95 6.02 9.94 -7.60
N LYS A 96 6.66 9.05 -8.36
CA LYS A 96 6.05 8.50 -9.59
C LYS A 96 4.81 7.68 -9.19
N THR A 97 3.67 7.97 -9.81
CA THR A 97 2.43 7.24 -9.57
C THR A 97 1.83 6.73 -10.88
N MET A 98 1.14 5.59 -10.80
CA MET A 98 0.36 5.00 -11.89
C MET A 98 -0.99 4.56 -11.33
N LEU A 99 -2.06 5.16 -11.82
CA LEU A 99 -3.42 4.72 -11.53
C LEU A 99 -3.74 3.51 -12.40
N LEU A 100 -4.23 2.44 -11.79
CA LEU A 100 -4.64 1.18 -12.46
C LEU A 100 -6.13 1.13 -12.76
#